data_AF-A0A2T0TCA6-F1
#
_entry.id   AF-A0A2T0TCA6-F1
#
_cell.length_a   1.000
_cell.length_b   1.000
_cell.length_c   1.000
_cell.angle_alpha   90.00
_cell.angle_beta   90.00
_cell.angle_gamma   90.00
#
_symmetry.space_group_name_H-M   'P 1'
#
loop_
_entity.id
_entity.type
_entity.pdbx_description
1 polymer ?
#
loop_
_entity_poly.entity_id
_entity_poly.type
_entity_poly.pdbx_seq_one_letter_code
_entity_poly.pdbx_strand_id
1 'polypeptide(L)'
;MAGNWIQEGDVPRVMIPLDIHPRQVCGAAAARVYAALAYRADNRTGLVDSTLEQIAADADMGRSQAAAGVKRLIADRWIEQVRKGNSRVSNKYRMHAAPTALDRPESRTVDHPENRTVQPSGQSGIPDQTVRNSGPPLVSSLLSPTTSPANGGRDDLSAGSIPGLLVAPTPPHTAATASHAAEFEAFWSAYPKRNGQRVGKKAATREFAKARKTATAEQLLAAVVKYAATCNGYPKDAERFLRDEIWADLMPTPPTGDLTDDEVDELLGHDNAPLPAPPPNLTPGSLEWKAFRTAAIATRRAERRTKAAALRQHTQTTARSIA
;
A
#
# COMPACT_ATOMS: atom_id res chain seq x y z
N MET A 1 18.20 28.40 -3.16
CA MET A 1 19.59 28.23 -3.61
C MET A 1 19.59 27.30 -4.82
N ALA A 2 19.85 27.81 -6.02
CA ALA A 2 20.01 26.97 -7.20
C ALA A 2 21.36 26.26 -7.08
N GLY A 3 21.37 24.93 -6.97
CA GLY A 3 22.61 24.17 -7.01
C GLY A 3 23.31 24.45 -8.33
N ASN A 4 24.53 25.00 -8.28
CA ASN A 4 25.33 25.28 -9.45
C ASN A 4 25.70 23.95 -10.11
N TRP A 5 25.02 23.61 -11.20
CA TRP A 5 25.52 22.63 -12.15
C TRP A 5 26.73 23.26 -12.82
N ILE A 6 27.93 22.74 -12.52
CA ILE A 6 29.20 23.29 -13.02
C ILE A 6 29.22 23.15 -14.54
N GLN A 7 29.16 24.29 -15.24
CA GLN A 7 29.32 24.40 -16.69
C GLN A 7 30.81 24.32 -17.05
N GLU A 8 31.41 23.13 -17.02
CA GLU A 8 32.80 22.93 -17.49
C GLU A 8 32.82 22.09 -18.76
N GLY A 9 32.79 22.76 -19.91
CA GLY A 9 33.10 22.17 -21.22
C GLY A 9 32.02 21.25 -21.79
N ASP A 10 32.01 21.12 -23.10
CA ASP A 10 31.00 20.44 -23.93
C ASP A 10 31.02 18.89 -23.81
N VAL A 11 31.47 18.36 -22.66
CA VAL A 11 31.52 16.94 -22.37
C VAL A 11 30.48 16.65 -21.29
N PRO A 12 29.42 15.87 -21.56
CA PRO A 12 28.45 15.49 -20.55
C PRO A 12 29.10 14.52 -19.55
N ARG A 13 29.82 15.06 -18.57
CA ARG A 13 30.22 14.29 -17.39
C ARG A 13 29.00 14.20 -16.50
N VAL A 14 28.33 13.05 -16.58
CA VAL A 14 27.32 12.64 -15.59
C VAL A 14 28.05 12.49 -14.25
N MET A 15 28.11 13.57 -13.49
CA MET A 15 28.61 13.56 -12.12
C MET A 15 27.55 12.88 -11.26
N ILE A 16 27.77 11.61 -10.94
CA ILE A 16 26.98 10.92 -9.92
C ILE A 16 27.42 11.50 -8.59
N PRO A 17 26.54 12.16 -7.81
CA PRO A 17 26.89 12.66 -6.49
C PRO A 17 27.46 11.51 -5.65
N LEU A 18 28.58 11.74 -4.96
CA LEU A 18 29.19 10.74 -4.06
C LEU A 18 28.17 10.25 -3.03
N ASP A 19 27.24 11.10 -2.62
CA ASP A 19 26.17 10.82 -1.67
C ASP A 19 25.13 9.80 -2.18
N ILE A 20 25.02 9.60 -3.51
CA ILE A 20 24.14 8.60 -4.13
C ILE A 20 24.77 7.21 -4.15
N HIS A 21 26.00 7.04 -3.64
CA HIS A 21 26.71 5.78 -3.78
C HIS A 21 25.84 4.58 -3.36
N PRO A 22 25.80 3.49 -4.15
CA PRO A 22 24.99 2.29 -3.93
C PRO A 22 24.98 1.72 -2.50
N ARG A 23 26.02 2.04 -1.72
CA ARG A 23 26.28 1.51 -0.38
C ARG A 23 25.70 2.34 0.77
N GLN A 24 25.26 3.59 0.54
CA GLN A 24 24.99 4.50 1.67
C GLN A 24 23.52 4.89 1.88
N VAL A 25 22.69 5.11 0.84
CA VAL A 25 21.36 5.72 1.08
C VAL A 25 20.19 5.05 0.37
N CYS A 26 20.31 4.77 -0.93
CA CYS A 26 19.16 4.40 -1.77
C CYS A 26 19.24 2.98 -2.37
N GLY A 27 20.34 2.26 -2.17
CA GLY A 27 20.59 0.90 -2.67
C GLY A 27 21.03 0.85 -4.14
N ALA A 28 21.60 -0.29 -4.55
CA ALA A 28 22.24 -0.42 -5.87
C ALA A 28 21.31 -0.21 -7.07
N ALA A 29 20.05 -0.65 -6.96
CA ALA A 29 19.07 -0.45 -8.02
C ALA A 29 18.72 1.04 -8.21
N ALA A 30 18.51 1.78 -7.12
CA ALA A 30 18.22 3.21 -7.18
C ALA A 30 19.39 4.02 -7.74
N ALA A 31 20.63 3.69 -7.34
CA ALA A 31 21.83 4.36 -7.85
C ALA A 31 21.99 4.17 -9.38
N ARG A 32 21.76 2.95 -9.89
CA ARG A 32 21.77 2.67 -11.34
C ARG A 32 20.66 3.43 -12.09
N VAL A 33 19.45 3.47 -11.52
CA VAL A 33 18.34 4.25 -12.08
C VAL A 33 18.68 5.74 -12.11
N TYR A 34 19.31 6.28 -11.07
CA TYR A 34 19.73 7.68 -11.05
C TYR A 34 20.77 7.97 -12.12
N ALA A 35 21.79 7.10 -12.27
CA ALA A 35 22.80 7.23 -13.33
C ALA A 35 22.16 7.21 -14.73
N ALA A 36 21.21 6.31 -14.96
CA ALA A 36 20.45 6.23 -16.22
C ALA A 36 19.64 7.50 -16.51
N LEU A 37 18.96 8.05 -15.50
CA LEU A 37 18.24 9.32 -15.63
C LEU A 37 19.20 10.48 -15.89
N ALA A 38 20.32 10.54 -15.18
CA ALA A 38 21.31 11.61 -15.32
C ALA A 38 21.97 11.62 -16.71
N TYR A 39 22.14 10.44 -17.32
CA TYR A 39 22.62 10.31 -18.70
C TYR A 39 21.67 10.93 -19.74
N ARG A 40 20.37 11.00 -19.45
CA ARG A 40 19.35 11.58 -20.34
C ARG A 40 18.91 12.99 -19.94
N ALA A 41 19.40 13.50 -18.82
CA ALA A 41 18.95 14.78 -18.29
C ALA A 41 19.42 15.93 -19.19
N ASP A 42 18.52 16.87 -19.45
CA ASP A 42 18.91 18.13 -20.05
C ASP A 42 19.83 18.89 -19.07
N ASN A 43 21.07 19.15 -19.51
CA ASN A 43 22.10 19.84 -18.73
C ASN A 43 21.65 21.21 -18.19
N ARG A 44 20.69 21.87 -18.85
CA ARG A 44 20.21 23.20 -18.42
C ARG A 44 19.15 23.13 -17.33
N THR A 45 18.27 22.15 -17.41
CA THR A 45 17.04 22.12 -16.59
C THR A 45 17.03 20.98 -15.57
N GLY A 46 17.89 19.98 -15.74
CA GLY A 46 17.85 18.73 -14.98
C GLY A 46 16.58 17.93 -15.22
N LEU A 47 15.85 18.21 -16.31
CA LEU A 47 14.61 17.51 -16.66
C LEU A 47 14.92 16.31 -17.56
N VAL A 48 14.23 15.20 -17.28
CA VAL A 48 14.32 13.95 -18.04
C VAL A 48 12.92 13.53 -18.43
N ASP A 49 12.69 13.33 -19.73
CA ASP A 49 11.50 12.68 -20.26
C ASP A 49 11.86 11.24 -20.63
N SER A 50 11.42 10.26 -19.84
CA SER A 50 11.75 8.84 -20.09
C SER A 50 10.64 7.89 -19.67
N THR A 51 10.45 6.84 -20.46
CA THR A 51 9.56 5.74 -20.09
C THR A 51 10.26 4.82 -19.09
N LEU A 52 9.48 4.06 -18.32
CA LEU A 52 10.05 3.10 -17.37
C LEU A 52 10.87 2.00 -18.09
N GLU A 53 10.50 1.67 -19.33
CA GLU A 53 11.21 0.70 -20.17
C GLU A 53 12.58 1.23 -20.61
N GLN A 54 12.66 2.50 -21.01
CA GLN A 54 13.93 3.17 -21.33
C GLN A 54 14.86 3.20 -20.10
N ILE A 55 14.32 3.62 -18.95
CA ILE A 55 15.09 3.65 -17.69
C ILE A 55 15.62 2.26 -17.33
N ALA A 56 14.80 1.22 -17.50
CA ALA A 56 15.19 -0.15 -17.21
C ALA A 56 16.28 -0.66 -18.15
N ALA A 57 16.19 -0.33 -19.45
CA ALA A 57 17.20 -0.68 -20.44
C ALA A 57 18.54 0.01 -20.16
N ASP A 58 18.53 1.33 -19.90
CA ASP A 58 19.75 2.09 -19.64
C ASP A 58 20.41 1.70 -18.29
N ALA A 59 19.61 1.29 -17.32
CA ALA A 59 20.09 0.86 -16.00
C ALA A 59 20.48 -0.64 -15.95
N ASP A 60 20.36 -1.36 -17.08
CA ASP A 60 20.60 -2.80 -17.22
C ASP A 60 19.91 -3.62 -16.12
N MET A 61 18.59 -3.47 -16.00
CA MET A 61 17.78 -4.18 -15.00
C MET A 61 16.33 -4.43 -15.44
N GLY A 62 15.62 -5.29 -14.70
CA GLY A 62 14.21 -5.56 -14.96
C GLY A 62 13.31 -4.35 -14.69
N ARG A 63 12.23 -4.20 -15.46
CA ARG A 63 11.25 -3.10 -15.33
C ARG A 63 10.72 -2.92 -13.89
N SER A 64 10.45 -4.01 -13.19
CA SER A 64 9.99 -3.98 -11.80
C SER A 64 11.06 -3.42 -10.83
N GLN A 65 12.34 -3.73 -11.08
CA GLN A 65 13.44 -3.19 -10.27
C GLN A 65 13.66 -1.71 -10.56
N ALA A 66 13.58 -1.30 -11.84
CA ALA A 66 13.65 0.12 -12.22
C ALA A 66 12.53 0.93 -11.55
N ALA A 67 11.29 0.41 -11.54
CA ALA A 67 10.16 1.05 -10.85
C ALA A 67 10.40 1.19 -9.34
N ALA A 68 10.94 0.14 -8.69
CA ALA A 68 11.28 0.19 -7.28
C ALA A 68 12.39 1.22 -7.00
N GLY A 69 13.41 1.30 -7.87
CA GLY A 69 14.47 2.30 -7.81
C GLY A 69 13.96 3.73 -7.94
N VAL A 70 13.11 4.01 -8.95
CA VAL A 70 12.45 5.32 -9.12
C VAL A 70 11.63 5.68 -7.88
N LYS A 71 10.82 4.76 -7.36
CA LYS A 71 10.01 4.99 -6.16
C LYS A 71 10.89 5.34 -4.95
N ARG A 72 12.05 4.68 -4.82
CA ARG A 72 12.99 4.96 -3.74
C ARG A 72 13.65 6.33 -3.89
N LEU A 73 14.11 6.68 -5.08
CA LEU A 73 14.69 8.01 -5.36
C LEU A 73 13.69 9.15 -5.10
N ILE A 74 12.40 8.95 -5.39
CA ILE A 74 11.34 9.93 -5.07
C ILE A 74 11.15 10.04 -3.56
N ALA A 75 11.11 8.91 -2.84
CA ALA A 75 10.96 8.90 -1.39
C ALA A 75 12.13 9.61 -0.70
N ASP A 76 13.34 9.38 -1.19
CA ASP A 76 14.59 9.95 -0.69
C ASP A 76 14.87 11.36 -1.29
N ARG A 77 13.94 11.91 -2.08
CA ARG A 77 13.98 13.28 -2.67
C ARG A 77 15.17 13.58 -3.58
N TRP A 78 15.75 12.54 -4.18
CA TRP A 78 16.77 12.69 -5.23
C TRP A 78 16.18 13.07 -6.59
N ILE A 79 14.93 12.69 -6.83
CA ILE A 79 14.18 13.06 -8.03
C ILE A 79 12.74 13.47 -7.67
N GLU A 80 12.18 14.38 -8.45
CA GLU A 80 10.79 14.81 -8.36
C GLU A 80 10.04 14.41 -9.64
N GLN A 81 8.90 13.73 -9.50
CA GLN A 81 8.07 13.40 -10.65
C GLN A 81 7.18 14.59 -11.01
N VAL A 82 7.59 15.38 -12.01
CA VAL A 82 6.86 16.57 -12.49
C VAL A 82 5.57 16.19 -13.22
N ARG A 83 5.61 15.09 -13.99
CA ARG A 83 4.44 14.58 -14.71
C ARG A 83 4.38 13.06 -14.63
N LYS A 84 3.23 12.55 -14.19
CA LYS A 84 2.89 11.13 -14.31
C LYS A 84 2.36 10.86 -15.73
N GLY A 85 3.16 10.20 -16.54
CA GLY A 85 2.79 9.72 -17.86
C GLY A 85 1.88 8.50 -17.80
N ASN A 86 1.14 8.25 -18.89
CA ASN A 86 0.38 7.02 -19.10
C ASN A 86 1.19 6.03 -19.96
N SER A 87 0.59 4.95 -20.45
CA SER A 87 1.28 3.98 -21.32
C SER A 87 1.79 4.57 -22.65
N ARG A 88 1.28 5.73 -23.08
CA ARG A 88 1.63 6.42 -24.34
C ARG A 88 2.48 7.68 -24.14
N VAL A 89 2.60 8.16 -22.91
CA VAL A 89 3.26 9.43 -22.58
C VAL A 89 4.37 9.14 -21.57
N SER A 90 5.59 9.60 -21.86
CA SER A 90 6.72 9.45 -20.95
C SER A 90 6.47 10.18 -19.61
N ASN A 91 7.00 9.60 -18.55
CA ASN A 91 7.08 10.28 -17.26
C ASN A 91 8.13 11.39 -17.38
N LYS A 92 7.86 12.52 -16.72
CA LYS A 92 8.80 13.62 -16.62
C LYS A 92 9.34 13.69 -15.21
N TYR A 93 10.66 13.63 -15.08
CA TYR A 93 11.37 13.71 -13.81
C TYR A 93 12.26 14.94 -13.79
N ARG A 94 12.38 15.56 -12.62
CA ARG A 94 13.37 16.59 -12.32
C ARG A 94 14.38 16.00 -11.36
N MET A 95 15.66 16.12 -11.67
CA MET A 95 16.74 15.60 -10.85
C MET A 95 17.26 16.67 -9.89
N HIS A 96 17.56 16.25 -8.65
CA HIS A 96 18.22 17.09 -7.65
C HIS A 96 19.66 16.61 -7.45
N ALA A 97 20.59 17.55 -7.29
CA ALA A 97 22.00 17.27 -7.02
C ALA A 97 22.25 16.85 -5.55
N ALA A 98 21.37 17.25 -4.65
CA ALA A 98 21.34 16.89 -3.24
C ALA A 98 19.89 16.55 -2.86
N PRO A 99 19.66 15.69 -1.86
CA PRO A 99 18.31 15.40 -1.40
C PRO A 99 17.72 16.71 -0.87
N THR A 100 16.56 17.11 -1.39
CA THR A 100 15.86 18.28 -0.87
C THR A 100 15.51 17.99 0.58
N ALA A 101 16.22 18.65 1.51
CA ALA A 101 15.89 18.58 2.92
C ALA A 101 14.40 18.89 3.03
N LEU A 102 13.65 18.02 3.69
CA LEU A 102 12.33 18.43 4.12
C LEU A 102 12.58 19.70 4.92
N ASP A 103 12.03 20.83 4.47
CA ASP A 103 11.49 21.80 5.40
C ASP A 103 10.44 21.01 6.19
N ARG A 104 10.95 20.25 7.17
CA ARG A 104 10.17 19.68 8.24
C ARG A 104 9.55 20.94 8.80
N PRO A 105 8.23 21.17 8.64
CA PRO A 105 7.61 22.32 9.27
C PRO A 105 8.05 22.20 10.70
N GLU A 106 8.82 23.20 11.17
CA GLU A 106 9.44 23.19 12.49
C GLU A 106 8.41 22.59 13.41
N SER A 107 8.73 21.41 13.95
CA SER A 107 7.83 20.68 14.83
C SER A 107 7.41 21.71 15.85
N ARG A 108 6.18 22.21 15.69
CA ARG A 108 5.60 23.30 16.45
C ARG A 108 5.96 22.95 17.87
N THR A 109 6.81 23.78 18.49
CA THR A 109 7.35 23.52 19.81
C THR A 109 6.15 23.28 20.71
N VAL A 110 5.85 22.02 20.97
CA VAL A 110 4.90 21.64 22.00
C VAL A 110 5.69 21.90 23.25
N ASP A 111 5.42 23.01 23.91
CA ASP A 111 5.92 23.29 25.25
C ASP A 111 5.67 22.04 26.11
N HIS A 112 6.72 21.26 26.31
CA HIS A 112 6.71 20.17 27.25
C HIS A 112 7.10 20.74 28.61
N PRO A 113 6.27 20.58 29.64
CA PRO A 113 6.67 20.92 30.99
C PRO A 113 7.79 19.99 31.42
N GLU A 114 8.78 20.63 32.05
CA GLU A 114 9.93 20.09 32.74
C GLU A 114 9.62 18.77 33.46
N ASN A 115 10.34 17.69 33.15
CA ASN A 115 11.12 17.00 34.18
C ASN A 115 11.96 15.83 33.67
N ARG A 116 13.11 15.71 34.34
CA ARG A 116 13.92 14.51 34.58
C ARG A 116 15.00 14.14 33.56
N THR A 117 16.10 14.85 33.73
CA THR A 117 17.50 14.39 33.61
C THR A 117 17.68 12.94 34.09
N VAL A 118 18.03 12.04 33.16
CA VAL A 118 18.81 10.83 33.44
C VAL A 118 19.92 10.75 32.40
N GLN A 119 21.14 10.65 32.93
CA GLN A 119 22.43 10.68 32.26
C GLN A 119 22.69 9.37 31.49
N PRO A 120 23.48 9.39 30.39
CA PRO A 120 23.78 8.20 29.59
C PRO A 120 25.08 7.52 30.03
N SER A 121 25.05 6.19 30.11
CA SER A 121 26.25 5.34 30.22
C SER A 121 26.36 4.43 28.99
N GLY A 122 27.43 4.69 28.22
CA GLY A 122 28.25 3.78 27.41
C GLY A 122 27.63 2.58 26.69
N GLN A 123 27.94 2.46 25.39
CA GLN A 123 28.89 1.43 24.94
C GLN A 123 29.29 1.61 23.48
N SER A 124 30.60 1.74 23.28
CA SER A 124 31.31 1.53 22.02
C SER A 124 31.22 0.06 21.60
N GLY A 125 31.02 -0.19 20.32
CA GLY A 125 31.09 -1.52 19.72
C GLY A 125 31.38 -1.42 18.22
N ILE A 126 32.67 -1.36 17.88
CA ILE A 126 33.21 -1.58 16.53
C ILE A 126 33.36 -3.11 16.35
N PRO A 127 32.99 -3.67 15.19
CA PRO A 127 33.84 -4.69 14.57
C PRO A 127 34.06 -4.32 13.10
N ASP A 128 35.27 -3.94 12.73
CA ASP A 128 36.42 -4.78 12.37
C ASP A 128 36.25 -5.54 11.05
N GLN A 129 37.24 -5.29 10.19
CA GLN A 129 37.33 -5.63 8.80
C GLN A 129 37.96 -7.02 8.66
N THR A 130 37.30 -7.92 7.93
CA THR A 130 37.98 -9.06 7.30
C THR A 130 37.67 -9.04 5.81
N VAL A 131 38.63 -8.56 5.01
CA VAL A 131 39.60 -9.38 4.25
C VAL A 131 38.98 -10.00 2.99
N ARG A 132 39.41 -9.42 1.86
CA ARG A 132 39.83 -10.05 0.59
C ARG A 132 39.13 -11.35 0.20
N ASN A 133 38.46 -11.34 -0.95
CA ASN A 133 38.68 -12.38 -1.94
C ASN A 133 38.63 -11.83 -3.37
N SER A 134 39.80 -11.86 -3.98
CA SER A 134 40.12 -11.65 -5.38
C SER A 134 40.01 -12.98 -6.14
N GLY A 135 39.38 -13.02 -7.30
CA GLY A 135 39.38 -14.20 -8.18
C GLY A 135 38.40 -14.14 -9.37
N PRO A 136 38.85 -14.12 -10.64
CA PRO A 136 38.06 -13.91 -11.87
C PRO A 136 37.90 -15.24 -12.69
N PRO A 137 37.68 -15.26 -14.03
CA PRO A 137 36.80 -14.49 -14.92
C PRO A 137 35.81 -15.39 -15.73
N LEU A 138 34.93 -14.71 -16.49
CA LEU A 138 34.32 -15.06 -17.76
C LEU A 138 34.72 -16.40 -18.43
N VAL A 139 33.72 -17.26 -18.66
CA VAL A 139 33.69 -18.14 -19.84
C VAL A 139 32.30 -18.12 -20.48
N SER A 140 32.30 -17.78 -21.76
CA SER A 140 31.22 -17.96 -22.72
C SER A 140 30.82 -19.43 -22.83
N SER A 141 29.52 -19.72 -22.97
CA SER A 141 29.06 -20.93 -23.65
C SER A 141 27.67 -20.70 -24.23
N LEU A 142 27.70 -20.40 -25.53
CA LEU A 142 26.63 -20.64 -26.48
C LEU A 142 26.47 -22.17 -26.70
N LEU A 143 25.30 -22.54 -27.21
CA LEU A 143 24.95 -23.79 -27.91
C LEU A 143 24.25 -24.90 -27.11
N SER A 144 22.91 -24.88 -27.20
CA SER A 144 22.06 -25.95 -27.77
C SER A 144 21.94 -27.30 -27.02
N PRO A 145 21.19 -28.29 -27.53
CA PRO A 145 19.73 -28.41 -27.56
C PRO A 145 19.21 -29.72 -26.91
N THR A 146 17.88 -29.89 -26.86
CA THR A 146 17.09 -31.14 -26.97
C THR A 146 17.72 -32.46 -26.52
N THR A 147 17.11 -33.10 -25.50
CA THR A 147 16.66 -34.51 -25.57
C THR A 147 15.72 -34.83 -24.40
N SER A 148 14.48 -35.17 -24.72
CA SER A 148 13.68 -36.13 -23.93
C SER A 148 14.34 -37.51 -24.01
N PRO A 149 14.17 -38.33 -22.97
CA PRO A 149 13.65 -39.66 -23.27
C PRO A 149 12.52 -40.07 -22.31
N ALA A 150 11.57 -40.79 -22.92
CA ALA A 150 10.65 -41.67 -22.24
C ALA A 150 11.40 -42.92 -21.75
N ASN A 151 11.11 -43.34 -20.52
CA ASN A 151 11.15 -44.72 -20.01
C ASN A 151 10.63 -44.63 -18.57
N GLY A 152 9.66 -45.42 -18.11
CA GLY A 152 9.54 -46.86 -18.29
C GLY A 152 9.68 -47.46 -16.89
N GLY A 153 8.63 -48.13 -16.40
CA GLY A 153 8.49 -48.55 -15.01
C GLY A 153 9.48 -49.61 -14.52
N ARG A 154 9.46 -49.79 -13.19
CA ARG A 154 9.78 -50.98 -12.36
C ARG A 154 9.72 -50.51 -10.90
N ASP A 155 8.79 -51.04 -10.11
CA ASP A 155 8.92 -52.25 -9.29
C ASP A 155 9.85 -52.06 -8.09
N ASP A 156 9.19 -52.00 -6.94
CA ASP A 156 9.36 -52.94 -5.82
C ASP A 156 10.61 -52.87 -4.92
N LEU A 157 10.32 -52.94 -3.61
CA LEU A 157 11.17 -53.26 -2.45
C LEU A 157 12.37 -52.35 -2.10
N SER A 158 12.22 -51.59 -1.00
CA SER A 158 13.22 -51.71 0.08
C SER A 158 12.68 -51.20 1.41
N ALA A 159 12.38 -52.15 2.29
CA ALA A 159 12.19 -51.94 3.72
C ALA A 159 13.57 -51.70 4.37
N GLY A 160 13.93 -50.43 4.55
CA GLY A 160 15.11 -50.01 5.28
C GLY A 160 14.72 -49.27 6.55
N SER A 161 14.54 -50.03 7.63
CA SER A 161 14.30 -49.54 8.98
C SER A 161 15.53 -48.78 9.49
N ILE A 162 15.44 -47.45 9.64
CA ILE A 162 16.46 -46.63 10.29
C ILE A 162 15.97 -46.31 11.71
N PRO A 163 16.68 -46.77 12.77
CA PRO A 163 16.32 -46.44 14.14
C PRO A 163 16.87 -45.07 14.53
N GLY A 164 16.00 -44.24 15.11
CA GLY A 164 16.36 -43.35 16.21
C GLY A 164 17.21 -42.12 15.88
N LEU A 165 16.62 -41.14 15.21
CA LEU A 165 17.02 -39.73 15.35
C LEU A 165 15.93 -39.00 16.12
N LEU A 166 16.29 -38.52 17.31
CA LEU A 166 15.46 -37.72 18.21
C LEU A 166 15.08 -36.42 17.49
N VAL A 167 13.93 -36.43 16.81
CA VAL A 167 13.29 -35.26 16.24
C VAL A 167 12.81 -34.38 17.38
N ALA A 168 13.49 -33.25 17.59
CA ALA A 168 13.03 -32.19 18.48
C ALA A 168 11.59 -31.78 18.08
N PRO A 169 10.68 -31.56 19.05
CA PRO A 169 9.30 -31.18 18.77
C PRO A 169 9.27 -29.83 18.05
N THR A 170 9.08 -29.88 16.74
CA THR A 170 8.86 -28.70 15.92
C THR A 170 7.53 -28.06 16.33
N PRO A 171 7.51 -26.75 16.62
CA PRO A 171 6.29 -26.07 17.05
C PRO A 171 5.20 -26.14 15.96
N PRO A 172 3.95 -26.45 16.32
CA PRO A 172 2.84 -26.62 15.38
C PRO A 172 2.39 -25.27 14.80
N HIS A 173 3.00 -24.83 13.70
CA HIS A 173 2.65 -23.59 13.00
C HIS A 173 1.57 -23.75 11.90
N THR A 174 0.91 -24.91 11.78
CA THR A 174 0.02 -25.23 10.64
C THR A 174 -1.48 -24.99 10.87
N ALA A 175 -1.90 -24.59 12.07
CA ALA A 175 -3.34 -24.49 12.37
C ALA A 175 -4.05 -23.30 11.70
N ALA A 176 -3.36 -22.15 11.52
CA ALA A 176 -4.00 -20.95 10.99
C ALA A 176 -4.34 -21.02 9.50
N THR A 177 -3.63 -21.83 8.71
CA THR A 177 -3.88 -21.96 7.27
C THR A 177 -5.14 -22.77 6.94
N ALA A 178 -5.58 -23.63 7.86
CA ALA A 178 -6.73 -24.51 7.63
C ALA A 178 -8.07 -23.76 7.61
N SER A 179 -8.25 -22.76 8.49
CA SER A 179 -9.50 -21.99 8.57
C SER A 179 -9.77 -21.18 7.30
N HIS A 180 -8.73 -20.61 6.68
CA HIS A 180 -8.87 -19.84 5.45
C HIS A 180 -9.28 -20.70 4.24
N ALA A 181 -8.90 -21.98 4.23
CA ALA A 181 -9.24 -22.88 3.13
C ALA A 181 -10.74 -23.18 3.11
N ALA A 182 -11.35 -23.45 4.26
CA ALA A 182 -12.78 -23.76 4.36
C ALA A 182 -13.67 -22.59 3.90
N GLU A 183 -13.36 -21.37 4.37
CA GLU A 183 -14.07 -20.15 3.97
C GLU A 183 -13.93 -19.86 2.48
N PHE A 184 -12.74 -20.09 1.91
CA PHE A 184 -12.53 -19.93 0.47
C PHE A 184 -13.32 -20.94 -0.35
N GLU A 185 -13.42 -22.20 0.09
CA GLU A 185 -14.26 -23.19 -0.60
C GLU A 185 -15.75 -22.80 -0.55
N ALA A 186 -16.22 -22.24 0.57
CA ALA A 186 -17.59 -21.71 0.67
C ALA A 186 -17.80 -20.56 -0.34
N PHE A 187 -16.91 -19.57 -0.37
CA PHE A 187 -16.89 -18.50 -1.37
C PHE A 187 -16.86 -19.03 -2.82
N TRP A 188 -15.97 -19.99 -3.09
CA TRP A 188 -15.78 -20.58 -4.41
C TRP A 188 -17.00 -21.37 -4.86
N SER A 189 -17.67 -22.04 -3.92
CA SER A 189 -18.89 -22.80 -4.15
C SER A 189 -20.10 -21.92 -4.50
N ALA A 190 -20.20 -20.73 -3.91
CA ALA A 190 -21.24 -19.74 -4.18
C ALA A 190 -21.03 -18.96 -5.49
N TYR A 191 -19.78 -18.88 -5.98
CA TYR A 191 -19.45 -18.05 -7.15
C TYR A 191 -20.14 -18.55 -8.45
N PRO A 192 -20.71 -17.67 -9.30
CA PRO A 192 -21.39 -18.07 -10.52
C PRO A 192 -20.43 -18.75 -11.52
N LYS A 193 -20.93 -19.76 -12.25
CA LYS A 193 -20.14 -20.52 -13.24
C LYS A 193 -20.22 -19.84 -14.62
N ARG A 194 -19.10 -19.68 -15.33
CA ARG A 194 -19.05 -19.18 -16.72
C ARG A 194 -19.01 -20.38 -17.66
N ASN A 195 -20.00 -20.53 -18.53
CA ASN A 195 -20.12 -21.70 -19.43
C ASN A 195 -20.04 -23.03 -18.67
N GLY A 196 -20.69 -23.12 -17.50
CA GLY A 196 -20.71 -24.33 -16.67
C GLY A 196 -19.43 -24.61 -15.87
N GLN A 197 -18.38 -23.79 -15.99
CA GLN A 197 -17.11 -23.99 -15.27
C GLN A 197 -16.64 -22.72 -14.53
N ARG A 198 -15.81 -22.92 -13.50
CA ARG A 198 -15.10 -21.85 -12.79
C ARG A 198 -13.62 -21.99 -13.08
N VAL A 199 -13.00 -20.94 -13.62
CA VAL A 199 -11.58 -20.95 -13.99
C VAL A 199 -10.76 -20.14 -12.99
N GLY A 200 -9.48 -20.49 -12.81
CA GLY A 200 -8.54 -19.68 -12.03
C GLY A 200 -8.60 -19.84 -10.52
N LYS A 201 -8.99 -21.01 -9.99
CA LYS A 201 -9.08 -21.27 -8.53
C LYS A 201 -7.84 -20.80 -7.75
N LYS A 202 -6.64 -21.17 -8.21
CA LYS A 202 -5.36 -20.80 -7.56
C LYS A 202 -5.11 -19.28 -7.50
N ALA A 203 -5.49 -18.55 -8.56
CA ALA A 203 -5.35 -17.09 -8.59
C ALA A 203 -6.40 -16.43 -7.67
N ALA A 204 -7.65 -16.93 -7.71
CA ALA A 204 -8.71 -16.47 -6.84
C ALA A 204 -8.40 -16.70 -5.35
N THR A 205 -7.76 -17.83 -4.97
CA THR A 205 -7.33 -18.07 -3.57
C THR A 205 -6.36 -16.99 -3.08
N ARG A 206 -5.41 -16.58 -3.93
CA ARG A 206 -4.43 -15.54 -3.58
C ARG A 206 -5.09 -14.17 -3.40
N GLU A 207 -6.01 -13.80 -4.28
CA GLU A 207 -6.74 -12.53 -4.15
C GLU A 207 -7.73 -12.55 -2.98
N PHE A 208 -8.34 -13.70 -2.68
CA PHE A 208 -9.23 -13.86 -1.52
C PHE A 208 -8.47 -13.62 -0.20
N ALA A 209 -7.26 -14.15 -0.08
CA ALA A 209 -6.40 -13.90 1.07
C ALA A 209 -6.02 -12.42 1.23
N LYS A 210 -5.96 -11.64 0.15
CA LYS A 210 -5.75 -10.18 0.20
C LYS A 210 -7.02 -9.44 0.61
N ALA A 211 -8.15 -9.77 -0.01
CA ALA A 211 -9.46 -9.16 0.31
C ALA A 211 -9.86 -9.42 1.77
N ARG A 212 -9.46 -10.57 2.34
CA ARG A 212 -9.63 -10.87 3.77
C ARG A 212 -8.92 -9.92 4.74
N LYS A 213 -8.00 -9.08 4.26
CA LYS A 213 -7.36 -8.02 5.07
C LYS A 213 -8.26 -6.80 5.22
N THR A 214 -9.20 -6.59 4.31
CA THR A 214 -10.09 -5.42 4.26
C THR A 214 -11.52 -5.76 4.61
N ALA A 215 -11.97 -6.99 4.33
CA ALA A 215 -13.32 -7.46 4.59
C ALA A 215 -13.33 -8.82 5.29
N THR A 216 -14.41 -9.12 6.02
CA THR A 216 -14.60 -10.43 6.63
C THR A 216 -15.01 -11.47 5.58
N ALA A 217 -14.84 -12.76 5.88
CA ALA A 217 -15.21 -13.83 4.95
C ALA A 217 -16.72 -13.88 4.69
N GLU A 218 -17.53 -13.64 5.73
CA GLU A 218 -18.99 -13.54 5.64
C GLU A 218 -19.41 -12.40 4.72
N GLN A 219 -18.71 -11.27 4.81
CA GLN A 219 -18.94 -10.12 3.96
C GLN A 219 -18.67 -10.45 2.48
N LEU A 220 -17.52 -11.06 2.18
CA LEU A 220 -17.18 -11.50 0.82
C LEU A 220 -18.18 -12.53 0.28
N LEU A 221 -18.65 -13.45 1.13
CA LEU A 221 -19.67 -14.43 0.76
C LEU A 221 -21.01 -13.75 0.41
N ALA A 222 -21.48 -12.81 1.23
CA ALA A 222 -22.69 -12.04 0.97
C ALA A 222 -22.60 -11.22 -0.33
N ALA A 223 -21.44 -10.60 -0.59
CA ALA A 223 -21.19 -9.88 -1.83
C ALA A 223 -21.25 -10.80 -3.06
N VAL A 224 -20.73 -12.02 -2.97
CA VAL A 224 -20.82 -13.01 -4.07
C VAL A 224 -22.26 -13.46 -4.32
N VAL A 225 -23.04 -13.68 -3.27
CA VAL A 225 -24.46 -14.07 -3.42
C VAL A 225 -25.24 -12.97 -4.16
N LYS A 226 -25.04 -11.70 -3.78
CA LYS A 226 -25.62 -10.55 -4.49
C LYS A 226 -25.09 -10.45 -5.92
N TYR A 227 -23.79 -10.62 -6.11
CA TYR A 227 -23.16 -10.59 -7.43
C TYR A 227 -23.80 -11.63 -8.36
N ALA A 228 -23.95 -12.86 -7.88
CA ALA A 228 -24.56 -13.96 -8.61
C ALA A 228 -26.01 -13.64 -9.04
N ALA A 229 -26.78 -12.94 -8.19
CA ALA A 229 -28.14 -12.51 -8.51
C ALA A 229 -28.16 -11.38 -9.56
N THR A 230 -27.20 -10.45 -9.52
CA THR A 230 -27.11 -9.32 -10.45
C THR A 230 -26.50 -9.66 -11.82
N CYS A 231 -25.88 -10.84 -11.94
CA CYS A 231 -25.08 -11.15 -13.10
C CYS A 231 -25.94 -11.70 -14.25
N ASN A 232 -25.99 -10.98 -15.38
CA ASN A 232 -26.74 -11.35 -16.60
C ASN A 232 -26.05 -12.48 -17.42
N GLY A 233 -25.66 -13.59 -16.78
CA GLY A 233 -25.11 -14.78 -17.44
C GLY A 233 -23.62 -14.72 -17.82
N TYR A 234 -22.97 -13.56 -17.75
CA TYR A 234 -21.54 -13.39 -18.03
C TYR A 234 -20.74 -12.96 -16.78
N PRO A 235 -20.55 -13.87 -15.80
CA PRO A 235 -19.79 -13.53 -14.60
C PRO A 235 -18.33 -13.27 -14.94
N LYS A 236 -17.76 -12.23 -14.33
CA LYS A 236 -16.33 -11.98 -14.34
C LYS A 236 -15.62 -13.12 -13.60
N ASP A 237 -14.36 -13.37 -13.91
CA ASP A 237 -13.57 -14.37 -13.18
C ASP A 237 -13.42 -13.94 -11.71
N ALA A 238 -13.49 -14.88 -10.78
CA ALA A 238 -13.44 -14.59 -9.34
C ALA A 238 -12.15 -13.84 -8.93
N GLU A 239 -11.04 -14.09 -9.62
CA GLU A 239 -9.80 -13.32 -9.47
C GLU A 239 -10.04 -11.83 -9.75
N ARG A 240 -10.69 -11.48 -10.86
CA ARG A 240 -10.98 -10.08 -11.24
C ARG A 240 -11.99 -9.46 -10.29
N PHE A 241 -13.02 -10.22 -9.89
CA PHE A 241 -13.99 -9.77 -8.90
C PHE A 241 -13.35 -9.35 -7.57
N LEU A 242 -12.36 -10.14 -7.09
CA LEU A 242 -11.63 -9.84 -5.87
C LEU A 242 -10.58 -8.72 -6.05
N ARG A 243 -9.81 -8.77 -7.15
CA ARG A 243 -8.72 -7.83 -7.42
C ARG A 243 -9.21 -6.42 -7.76
N ASP A 244 -10.29 -6.32 -8.52
CA ASP A 244 -10.86 -5.05 -8.95
C ASP A 244 -11.89 -4.53 -7.92
N GLU A 245 -11.91 -5.12 -6.71
CA GLU A 245 -12.73 -4.73 -5.56
C GLU A 245 -14.24 -4.61 -5.83
N ILE A 246 -14.76 -5.34 -6.83
CA ILE A 246 -16.20 -5.33 -7.21
C ILE A 246 -17.09 -5.76 -6.04
N TRP A 247 -16.54 -6.57 -5.12
CA TRP A 247 -17.24 -6.95 -3.90
C TRP A 247 -17.57 -5.76 -3.00
N ALA A 248 -16.76 -4.70 -2.98
CA ALA A 248 -16.96 -3.53 -2.13
C ALA A 248 -18.25 -2.78 -2.48
N ASP A 249 -18.56 -2.64 -3.77
CA ASP A 249 -19.77 -1.97 -4.26
C ASP A 249 -21.05 -2.78 -3.97
N LEU A 250 -20.93 -4.09 -3.75
CA LEU A 250 -22.06 -5.00 -3.50
C LEU A 250 -22.29 -5.24 -2.01
N MET A 251 -21.30 -4.89 -1.18
CA MET A 251 -21.48 -4.87 0.26
C MET A 251 -22.60 -3.88 0.57
N PRO A 252 -23.53 -4.20 1.49
CA PRO A 252 -24.25 -3.11 2.12
C PRO A 252 -23.18 -2.23 2.72
N THR A 253 -23.05 -0.99 2.22
CA THR A 253 -22.23 0.02 2.87
C THR A 253 -22.68 -0.03 4.32
N PRO A 254 -21.80 -0.41 5.27
CA PRO A 254 -22.19 -0.35 6.67
C PRO A 254 -22.74 1.05 6.84
N PRO A 255 -23.96 1.22 7.38
CA PRO A 255 -24.64 2.51 7.43
C PRO A 255 -23.59 3.48 7.97
N THR A 256 -23.07 4.32 7.07
CA THR A 256 -21.96 5.21 7.40
C THR A 256 -22.46 5.93 8.64
N GLY A 257 -21.73 5.86 9.75
CA GLY A 257 -22.23 6.27 11.07
C GLY A 257 -22.73 7.72 11.13
N ASP A 258 -22.63 8.47 10.04
CA ASP A 258 -23.49 9.58 9.73
C ASP A 258 -24.92 9.10 9.47
N LEU A 259 -25.67 8.94 10.57
CA LEU A 259 -27.12 9.14 10.52
C LEU A 259 -27.37 10.38 9.65
N THR A 260 -28.16 10.21 8.59
CA THR A 260 -28.59 11.36 7.79
C THR A 260 -29.35 12.31 8.71
N ASP A 261 -29.33 13.61 8.42
CA ASP A 261 -30.02 14.59 9.27
C ASP A 261 -31.52 14.23 9.41
N ASP A 262 -32.12 13.60 8.38
CA ASP A 262 -33.48 13.04 8.41
C ASP A 262 -33.63 11.84 9.37
N GLU A 263 -32.70 10.89 9.38
CA GLU A 263 -32.73 9.77 10.35
C GLU A 263 -32.51 10.27 11.78
N VAL A 264 -31.67 11.29 11.99
CA VAL A 264 -31.50 11.92 13.31
C VAL A 264 -32.80 12.62 13.73
N ASP A 265 -33.48 13.28 12.79
CA ASP A 265 -34.77 13.94 13.02
C ASP A 265 -35.92 12.96 13.25
N GLU A 266 -35.91 11.78 12.62
CA GLU A 266 -36.88 10.72 12.89
C GLU A 266 -36.63 10.07 14.26
N LEU A 267 -35.36 9.82 14.62
CA LEU A 267 -35.00 9.14 15.86
C LEU A 267 -35.14 10.02 17.11
N LEU A 268 -34.87 11.32 16.98
CA LEU A 268 -34.89 12.28 18.09
C LEU A 268 -36.06 13.28 18.03
N GLY A 269 -36.86 13.27 16.96
CA GLY A 269 -37.83 14.31 16.64
C GLY A 269 -37.19 15.57 16.04
N HIS A 270 -37.96 16.39 15.32
CA HIS A 270 -37.49 17.69 14.83
C HIS A 270 -37.08 18.58 15.99
N ASP A 271 -35.84 19.04 15.97
CA ASP A 271 -35.28 19.77 17.08
C ASP A 271 -35.66 21.24 17.05
N ASN A 272 -36.74 21.57 17.76
CA ASN A 272 -37.28 22.92 17.89
C ASN A 272 -36.60 23.75 19.00
N ALA A 273 -35.59 23.24 19.70
CA ALA A 273 -34.97 24.03 20.77
C ALA A 273 -34.32 25.31 20.19
N PRO A 274 -34.34 26.43 20.90
CA PRO A 274 -33.68 27.65 20.43
C PRO A 274 -32.16 27.47 20.33
N LEU A 275 -31.53 28.03 19.29
CA LEU A 275 -30.07 28.11 19.19
C LEU A 275 -29.52 28.99 20.33
N PRO A 276 -28.26 28.77 20.78
CA PRO A 276 -27.65 29.63 21.79
C PRO A 276 -27.69 31.09 21.34
N ALA A 277 -27.96 31.99 22.30
CA ALA A 277 -28.00 33.42 22.02
C ALA A 277 -26.63 33.88 21.49
N PRO A 278 -26.59 34.70 20.42
CA PRO A 278 -25.34 35.25 19.94
C PRO A 278 -24.73 36.18 21.00
N PRO A 279 -23.39 36.26 21.07
CA PRO A 279 -22.74 37.19 21.98
C PRO A 279 -23.16 38.64 21.68
N PRO A 280 -23.26 39.50 22.70
CA PRO A 280 -23.92 40.81 22.61
C PRO A 280 -23.22 41.80 21.68
N ASN A 281 -21.96 41.54 21.30
CA ASN A 281 -21.17 42.35 20.40
C ASN A 281 -21.39 42.03 18.90
N LEU A 282 -22.15 40.98 18.57
CA LEU A 282 -22.41 40.63 17.16
C LEU A 282 -23.66 41.30 16.62
N THR A 283 -23.49 42.18 15.65
CA THR A 283 -24.60 42.81 14.93
C THR A 283 -25.33 41.78 14.05
N PRO A 284 -26.67 41.65 14.16
CA PRO A 284 -27.44 40.77 13.29
C PRO A 284 -27.17 41.03 11.80
N GLY A 285 -26.87 39.97 11.05
CA GLY A 285 -26.61 40.02 9.61
C GLY A 285 -25.14 40.23 9.21
N SER A 286 -24.25 40.55 10.17
CA SER A 286 -22.80 40.62 9.91
C SER A 286 -22.23 39.26 9.50
N LEU A 287 -21.05 39.27 8.86
CA LEU A 287 -20.35 38.03 8.48
C LEU A 287 -20.06 37.16 9.72
N GLU A 288 -19.63 37.80 10.81
CA GLU A 288 -19.36 37.15 12.09
C GLU A 288 -20.62 36.55 12.71
N TRP A 289 -21.76 37.23 12.62
CA TRP A 289 -23.05 36.70 13.08
C TRP A 289 -23.48 35.47 12.28
N LYS A 290 -23.30 35.50 10.95
CA LYS A 290 -23.58 34.35 10.07
C LYS A 290 -22.66 33.17 10.41
N ALA A 291 -21.37 33.42 10.59
CA ALA A 291 -20.39 32.40 10.97
C ALA A 291 -20.74 31.77 12.33
N PHE A 292 -21.10 32.58 13.33
CA PHE A 292 -21.56 32.10 14.64
C PHE A 292 -22.78 31.19 14.49
N ARG A 293 -23.79 31.60 13.72
CA ARG A 293 -24.99 30.77 13.48
C ARG A 293 -24.66 29.45 12.79
N THR A 294 -23.83 29.46 11.75
CA THR A 294 -23.41 28.25 11.07
C THR A 294 -22.66 27.30 12.01
N ALA A 295 -21.75 27.83 12.83
CA ALA A 295 -21.03 27.06 13.83
C ALA A 295 -21.99 26.47 14.90
N ALA A 296 -22.92 27.26 15.42
CA ALA A 296 -23.90 26.81 16.40
C ALA A 296 -24.80 25.68 15.86
N ILE A 297 -25.23 25.78 14.59
CA ILE A 297 -25.98 24.72 13.91
C ILE A 297 -25.12 23.45 13.76
N ALA A 298 -23.87 23.60 13.34
CA ALA A 298 -22.96 22.47 13.16
C ALA A 298 -22.67 21.73 14.48
N THR A 299 -22.37 22.46 15.56
CA THR A 299 -22.17 21.89 16.89
C THR A 299 -23.38 21.10 17.35
N ARG A 300 -24.58 21.67 17.17
CA ARG A 300 -25.82 21.00 17.57
C ARG A 300 -26.12 19.75 16.75
N ARG A 301 -25.83 19.76 15.44
CA ARG A 301 -25.91 18.55 14.61
C ARG A 301 -24.97 17.46 15.12
N ALA A 302 -23.74 17.83 15.49
CA ALA A 302 -22.78 16.88 16.06
C ALA A 302 -23.29 16.29 17.39
N GLU A 303 -23.80 17.13 18.30
CA GLU A 303 -24.39 16.68 19.57
C GLU A 303 -25.56 15.69 19.34
N ARG A 304 -26.47 16.01 18.41
CA ARG A 304 -27.59 15.12 18.09
C ARG A 304 -27.14 13.79 17.49
N ARG A 305 -26.13 13.79 16.62
CA ARG A 305 -25.54 12.54 16.10
C ARG A 305 -24.97 11.68 17.22
N THR A 306 -24.25 12.27 18.17
CA THR A 306 -23.74 11.52 19.32
C THR A 306 -24.86 10.94 20.20
N LYS A 307 -25.92 11.72 20.44
CA LYS A 307 -27.10 11.26 21.21
C LYS A 307 -27.85 10.13 20.50
N ALA A 308 -28.06 10.25 19.19
CA ALA A 308 -28.70 9.21 18.38
C ALA A 308 -27.85 7.93 18.32
N ALA A 309 -26.53 8.04 18.19
CA ALA A 309 -25.61 6.90 18.26
C ALA A 309 -25.67 6.19 19.62
N ALA A 310 -25.70 6.94 20.73
CA ALA A 310 -25.85 6.38 22.07
C ALA A 310 -27.20 5.65 22.25
N LEU A 311 -28.29 6.22 21.71
CA LEU A 311 -29.61 5.58 21.76
C LEU A 311 -29.62 4.26 20.98
N ARG A 312 -29.01 4.22 19.78
CA ARG A 312 -28.87 2.99 18.98
C ARG A 312 -28.06 1.92 19.71
N GLN A 313 -26.98 2.29 20.39
CA GLN A 313 -26.18 1.33 21.18
C GLN A 313 -26.97 0.79 22.37
N HIS A 314 -27.75 1.63 23.05
CA HIS A 314 -28.60 1.20 24.15
C HIS A 314 -29.68 0.22 23.67
N THR A 315 -30.38 0.51 22.57
CA THR A 315 -31.42 -0.39 22.03
C THR A 315 -30.85 -1.73 21.57
N GLN A 316 -29.68 -1.74 20.93
CA GLN A 316 -28.98 -2.99 20.57
C GLN A 316 -28.59 -3.82 21.79
N THR A 317 -28.11 -3.17 22.86
CA THR A 317 -27.73 -3.86 24.11
C THR A 317 -28.96 -4.45 24.81
N THR A 318 -30.06 -3.70 24.89
CA THR A 318 -31.33 -4.19 25.46
C THR A 318 -31.88 -5.37 24.65
N ALA A 319 -31.91 -5.27 23.32
CA ALA A 319 -32.38 -6.36 22.46
C ALA A 319 -31.56 -7.64 22.62
N ARG A 320 -30.24 -7.51 22.79
CA ARG A 320 -29.34 -8.65 23.00
C ARG A 320 -29.47 -9.28 24.40
N SER A 321 -29.88 -8.51 25.41
CA SER A 321 -30.08 -9.04 26.76
C SER A 321 -31.41 -9.79 26.94
N ILE A 322 -32.39 -9.56 26.04
CA ILE A 322 -33.70 -10.20 26.08
C ILE A 322 -33.72 -11.52 25.28
N ALA A 323 -32.80 -11.67 24.33
CA ALA A 323 -32.62 -12.88 23.52
C ALA A 323 -31.70 -13.90 24.20
#